data_AF-A0A673JUZ8-F1
#
_entry.id   AF-A0A673JUZ8-F1
#
_cell.length_a   1.000
_cell.length_b   1.000
_cell.length_c   1.000
_cell.angle_alpha   90.00
_cell.angle_beta   90.00
_cell.angle_gamma   90.00
#
_symmetry.space_group_name_H-M   'P 1'
#
loop_
_entity.id
_entity.type
_entity.pdbx_description
1 polymer ?
#
loop_
_entity_poly.entity_id
_entity_poly.type
_entity_poly.pdbx_seq_one_letter_code
_entity_poly.pdbx_strand_id
1 'polypeptide(L)'
;WSQGNGVREDGKRRPLVPDDNLYLVVSGDDMESLLFHFLDDWLFKFSADIFFIPREVKVLHIDRMRCRICSRGWGEEFNLNKHPQGTEVKAITYSAMQVHDTEKPEIFVISDI
;
A
#
# COMPACT_ATOMS: atom_id res chain seq x y z
N TRP A 1 -17.90 -20.17 -6.03
CA TRP A 1 -19.19 -20.46 -6.67
C TRP A 1 -20.31 -20.31 -5.65
N SER A 2 -20.93 -19.12 -5.58
CA SER A 2 -22.38 -18.94 -5.46
C SER A 2 -22.71 -17.46 -5.72
N GLN A 3 -23.52 -17.23 -6.75
CA GLN A 3 -24.32 -16.01 -6.95
C GLN A 3 -25.48 -16.06 -5.91
N GLY A 4 -26.15 -15.01 -5.46
CA GLY A 4 -26.19 -13.59 -5.75
C GLY A 4 -27.37 -13.00 -4.96
N ASN A 5 -27.56 -11.67 -4.98
CA ASN A 5 -28.86 -11.02 -5.18
C ASN A 5 -28.69 -9.50 -5.11
N GLY A 6 -29.05 -8.84 -6.20
CA GLY A 6 -29.08 -7.39 -6.31
C GLY A 6 -30.41 -6.81 -5.85
N VAL A 7 -30.36 -5.60 -5.31
CA VAL A 7 -31.50 -4.68 -5.29
C VAL A 7 -31.22 -3.59 -6.32
N ARG A 8 -32.19 -3.41 -7.21
CA ARG A 8 -32.19 -2.46 -8.31
C ARG A 8 -32.79 -1.15 -7.80
N GLU A 9 -32.05 -0.07 -7.89
CA GLU A 9 -32.61 1.27 -8.06
C GLU A 9 -31.86 1.89 -9.26
N ASP A 10 -32.66 2.28 -10.25
CA ASP A 10 -32.35 3.22 -11.32
C ASP A 10 -31.47 2.67 -12.46
N GLY A 11 -32.10 2.43 -13.62
CA GLY A 11 -31.55 1.83 -14.84
C GLY A 11 -30.41 2.56 -15.57
N LYS A 12 -29.55 3.31 -14.87
CA LYS A 12 -28.20 3.60 -15.32
C LYS A 12 -27.25 2.66 -14.59
N ARG A 13 -26.58 1.75 -15.30
CA ARG A 13 -25.31 1.20 -14.79
C ARG A 13 -24.46 2.43 -14.42
N ARG A 14 -24.19 2.61 -13.12
CA ARG A 14 -23.12 3.52 -12.71
C ARG A 14 -21.90 3.14 -13.54
N PRO A 15 -21.17 4.12 -14.11
CA PRO A 15 -19.90 3.81 -14.74
C PRO A 15 -19.12 2.91 -13.78
N LEU A 16 -18.60 1.79 -14.26
CA LEU A 16 -17.59 1.06 -13.51
C LEU A 16 -16.45 2.06 -13.39
N VAL A 17 -16.35 2.74 -12.24
CA VAL A 17 -15.15 3.48 -11.89
C VAL A 17 -14.05 2.44 -11.98
N PRO A 18 -12.96 2.66 -12.75
CA PRO A 18 -11.81 1.78 -12.71
C PRO A 18 -11.53 1.53 -11.24
N ASP A 19 -11.49 0.27 -10.84
CA ASP A 19 -11.36 -0.10 -9.45
C ASP A 19 -10.01 0.52 -8.99
N ASP A 20 -10.01 1.69 -8.32
CA ASP A 20 -8.83 2.53 -8.00
C ASP A 20 -7.94 1.85 -6.96
N ASN A 21 -7.40 0.72 -7.40
CA ASN A 21 -6.68 -0.24 -6.61
C ASN A 21 -5.32 -0.43 -7.23
N LEU A 22 -4.30 -0.20 -6.41
CA LEU A 22 -2.94 -0.53 -6.79
C LEU A 22 -2.53 -1.83 -6.12
N TYR A 23 -2.01 -2.76 -6.90
CA TYR A 23 -1.43 -4.00 -6.40
C TYR A 23 0.07 -3.92 -6.51
N LEU A 24 0.76 -4.23 -5.41
CA LEU A 24 2.21 -4.33 -5.38
C LEU A 24 2.63 -5.73 -4.95
N VAL A 25 3.65 -6.24 -5.63
CA VAL A 25 4.31 -7.51 -5.28
C VAL A 25 5.79 -7.23 -5.15
N VAL A 26 6.27 -7.29 -3.92
CA VAL A 26 7.61 -6.84 -3.54
C VAL A 26 8.38 -8.02 -2.96
N SER A 27 9.68 -8.05 -3.22
CA SER A 27 10.58 -9.07 -2.69
C SER A 27 11.79 -8.41 -2.02
N GLY A 28 12.37 -9.07 -1.03
CA GLY A 28 13.62 -8.69 -0.38
C GLY A 28 14.53 -9.90 -0.21
N ASP A 29 15.73 -9.67 0.33
CA ASP A 29 16.68 -10.74 0.64
C ASP A 29 16.48 -11.28 2.06
N ASP A 30 15.91 -10.47 2.94
CA ASP A 30 15.53 -10.75 4.32
C ASP A 30 14.26 -9.95 4.70
N MET A 31 13.83 -10.02 5.96
CA MET A 31 12.61 -9.35 6.41
C MET A 31 12.76 -7.81 6.48
N GLU A 32 13.95 -7.30 6.76
CA GLU A 32 14.21 -5.85 6.83
C GLU A 32 14.23 -5.25 5.42
N SER A 33 14.96 -5.85 4.49
CA SER A 33 14.96 -5.45 3.09
C SER A 33 13.60 -5.62 2.42
N LEU A 34 12.82 -6.65 2.78
CA LEU A 34 11.43 -6.77 2.34
C LEU A 34 10.58 -5.60 2.84
N LEU A 35 10.70 -5.20 4.11
CA LEU A 35 9.98 -4.06 4.67
C LEU A 35 10.41 -2.75 4.02
N PHE A 36 11.72 -2.57 3.81
CA PHE A 36 12.28 -1.41 3.13
C PHE A 36 11.69 -1.27 1.72
N HIS A 37 11.84 -2.29 0.87
CA HIS A 37 11.31 -2.25 -0.51
C HIS A 37 9.79 -2.10 -0.52
N PHE A 38 9.08 -2.69 0.45
CA PHE A 38 7.64 -2.55 0.53
C PHE A 38 7.20 -1.10 0.74
N LEU A 39 7.83 -0.41 1.69
CA LEU A 39 7.53 1.00 1.96
C LEU A 39 8.03 1.92 0.84
N ASP A 40 9.21 1.63 0.29
CA ASP A 40 9.83 2.40 -0.79
C ASP A 40 9.02 2.31 -2.08
N ASP A 41 8.52 1.13 -2.46
CA ASP A 41 7.65 0.97 -3.62
C ASP A 41 6.34 1.77 -3.44
N TRP A 42 5.72 1.76 -2.25
CA TRP A 42 4.54 2.60 -1.99
C TRP A 42 4.87 4.09 -2.07
N LEU A 43 6.01 4.52 -1.52
CA LEU A 43 6.49 5.89 -1.60
C LEU A 43 6.75 6.30 -3.05
N PHE A 44 7.37 5.43 -3.85
CA PHE A 44 7.61 5.65 -5.28
C PHE A 44 6.31 5.86 -6.05
N LYS A 45 5.26 5.06 -5.75
CA LYS A 45 3.94 5.21 -6.37
C LYS A 45 3.28 6.54 -6.04
N PHE A 46 3.55 7.09 -4.86
CA PHE A 46 3.09 8.41 -4.43
C PHE A 46 3.96 9.56 -4.97
N SER A 47 5.28 9.41 -5.05
CA SER A 47 6.19 10.53 -5.30
C SER A 47 6.68 10.65 -6.74
N ALA A 48 6.72 9.55 -7.50
CA ALA A 48 7.47 9.49 -8.76
C ALA A 48 6.81 8.71 -9.91
N ASP A 49 5.65 8.08 -9.70
CA ASP A 49 4.95 7.33 -10.76
C ASP A 49 3.58 7.93 -11.09
N ILE A 50 2.54 7.58 -10.30
CA ILE A 50 1.14 7.93 -10.57
C ILE A 50 0.53 8.84 -9.50
N PHE A 51 1.37 9.39 -8.63
CA PHE A 51 0.98 10.22 -7.49
C PHE A 51 -0.12 9.61 -6.62
N PHE A 52 -0.13 8.28 -6.46
CA PHE A 52 -1.20 7.54 -5.81
C PHE A 52 -1.11 7.66 -4.29
N ILE A 53 -2.16 8.17 -3.66
CA ILE A 53 -2.29 8.25 -2.20
C ILE A 53 -3.32 7.20 -1.71
N PRO A 54 -2.87 6.05 -1.17
CA PRO A 54 -3.79 5.08 -0.61
C PRO A 54 -4.42 5.60 0.68
N ARG A 55 -5.74 5.49 0.79
CA ARG A 55 -6.46 5.65 2.07
C ARG A 55 -6.29 4.42 2.96
N GLU A 56 -6.20 3.25 2.35
CA GLU A 56 -5.98 1.97 3.03
C GLU A 56 -5.00 1.14 2.22
N VAL A 57 -4.04 0.51 2.89
CA VAL A 57 -3.18 -0.53 2.32
C VAL A 57 -3.41 -1.81 3.11
N LYS A 58 -3.68 -2.89 2.40
CA LYS A 58 -3.83 -4.23 2.98
C LYS A 58 -2.79 -5.16 2.41
N VAL A 59 -2.01 -5.77 3.30
CA VAL A 59 -1.15 -6.90 2.96
C VAL A 59 -2.04 -8.13 2.79
N LEU A 60 -2.01 -8.72 1.59
CA LEU A 60 -2.82 -9.88 1.22
C LEU A 60 -2.09 -11.19 1.57
N HIS A 61 -0.77 -11.20 1.41
CA HIS A 61 0.06 -12.37 1.68
C HIS A 61 1.50 -11.95 2.01
N ILE A 62 2.11 -12.67 2.95
CA ILE A 62 3.54 -12.58 3.30
C ILE A 62 4.12 -13.99 3.20
N ASP A 63 5.05 -14.20 2.28
CA ASP A 63 5.91 -15.38 2.23
C ASP A 63 7.23 -15.03 2.90
N ARG A 64 7.38 -15.45 4.17
CA ARG A 64 8.57 -15.16 4.98
C ARG A 64 9.78 -15.99 4.58
N MET A 65 9.57 -17.16 4.00
CA MET A 65 10.66 -18.04 3.56
C MET A 65 11.32 -17.52 2.29
N ARG A 66 10.53 -16.89 1.42
CA ARG A 66 10.99 -16.29 0.16
C ARG A 66 11.11 -14.76 0.22
N CYS A 67 10.92 -14.17 1.40
CA CYS A 67 10.92 -12.72 1.63
C CYS A 67 10.10 -11.98 0.57
N ARG A 68 8.79 -12.27 0.47
CA ARG A 68 7.89 -11.68 -0.53
C ARG A 68 6.57 -11.23 0.07
N ILE A 69 6.10 -10.05 -0.33
CA ILE A 69 4.81 -9.48 0.05
C ILE A 69 3.94 -9.24 -1.18
N CYS A 70 2.66 -9.53 -1.05
CA CYS A 70 1.62 -9.08 -1.96
C CYS A 70 0.69 -8.14 -1.20
N SER A 71 0.46 -6.94 -1.71
CA SER A 71 -0.42 -5.95 -1.09
C SER A 71 -1.36 -5.29 -2.10
N ARG A 72 -2.42 -4.70 -1.57
CA ARG A 72 -3.39 -3.89 -2.31
C ARG A 72 -3.63 -2.58 -1.57
N GLY A 73 -3.61 -1.47 -2.28
CA GLY A 73 -3.99 -0.16 -1.78
C GLY A 73 -5.25 0.33 -2.48
N TRP A 74 -6.16 0.96 -1.73
CA TRP A 74 -7.34 1.67 -2.23
C TRP A 74 -7.14 3.16 -2.03
N GLY A 75 -7.26 3.96 -3.09
CA GLY A 75 -6.92 5.38 -3.02
C GLY A 75 -7.30 6.12 -4.29
N GLU A 76 -6.67 7.27 -4.49
CA GLU A 76 -6.81 8.09 -5.70
C GLU A 76 -5.48 8.81 -5.99
N GLU A 77 -5.42 9.51 -7.12
CA GLU A 77 -4.31 10.43 -7.40
C GLU A 77 -4.35 11.62 -6.42
N PHE A 78 -3.20 11.96 -5.86
CA PHE A 78 -3.05 13.07 -4.93
C PHE A 78 -3.41 14.40 -5.60
N ASN A 79 -4.07 15.25 -4.83
CA ASN A 79 -4.59 16.53 -5.31
C ASN A 79 -4.59 17.56 -4.19
N LEU A 80 -3.87 18.67 -4.37
CA LEU A 80 -3.68 19.72 -3.37
C LEU A 80 -4.99 20.41 -2.94
N ASN A 81 -6.02 20.43 -3.79
CA ASN A 81 -7.30 21.05 -3.44
C ASN A 81 -8.20 20.12 -2.61
N LYS A 82 -7.95 18.81 -2.65
CA LYS A 82 -8.74 17.79 -1.93
C LYS A 82 -8.05 17.28 -0.68
N HIS A 83 -6.73 17.11 -0.74
CA HIS A 83 -5.94 16.44 0.29
C HIS A 83 -5.14 17.47 1.09
N PRO A 84 -5.25 17.49 2.43
CA PRO A 84 -4.46 18.40 3.26
C PRO A 84 -2.97 18.08 3.11
N GLN A 85 -2.16 19.13 2.96
CA GLN A 85 -0.72 18.97 2.83
C GLN A 85 -0.10 18.74 4.21
N GLY A 86 0.45 17.55 4.40
CA GLY A 86 1.29 17.21 5.56
C GLY A 86 2.77 17.48 5.29
N THR A 87 3.63 16.75 6.00
CA THR A 87 5.06 16.72 5.71
C THR A 87 5.35 15.70 4.61
N GLU A 88 6.19 16.08 3.65
CA GLU A 88 6.70 15.18 2.62
C GLU A 88 7.62 14.12 3.26
N VAL A 89 7.58 12.89 2.75
CA VAL A 89 8.55 11.84 3.10
C VAL A 89 9.54 11.75 1.95
N LYS A 90 10.83 11.96 2.22
CA LYS A 90 11.89 11.97 1.21
C LYS A 90 12.45 10.58 0.93
N ALA A 91 12.60 9.77 1.99
CA ALA A 91 13.18 8.44 1.89
C ALA A 91 12.77 7.55 3.06
N ILE A 92 12.66 6.25 2.79
CA ILE A 92 12.70 5.21 3.81
C ILE A 92 14.16 4.92 4.15
N THR A 93 14.47 4.59 5.41
CA THR A 93 15.86 4.30 5.82
C THR A 93 15.97 3.01 6.62
N TYR A 94 17.14 2.38 6.58
CA TYR A 94 17.49 1.23 7.43
C TYR A 94 17.88 1.65 8.87
N SER A 95 17.98 2.94 9.15
CA SER A 95 18.44 3.44 10.45
C SER A 95 17.52 2.98 11.57
N ALA A 96 18.05 2.13 12.46
CA ALA A 96 17.30 1.50 13.56
C ALA A 96 16.01 0.78 13.12
N MET A 97 15.97 0.25 11.88
CA MET A 97 14.87 -0.58 11.41
C MET A 97 14.78 -1.84 12.27
N GLN A 98 13.57 -2.21 12.67
CA GLN A 98 13.32 -3.41 13.47
C GLN A 98 12.06 -4.11 13.00
N VAL A 99 12.14 -5.41 12.84
CA VAL A 99 11.01 -6.30 12.56
C VAL A 99 10.88 -7.30 13.71
N HIS A 100 9.87 -7.12 14.55
CA HIS A 100 9.61 -7.99 15.70
C HIS A 100 8.53 -9.00 15.34
N ASP A 101 8.94 -10.23 15.04
CA ASP A 101 8.03 -11.32 14.72
C ASP A 101 7.60 -12.09 15.98
N THR A 102 6.74 -11.46 16.78
CA THR A 102 6.19 -12.07 18.00
C THR A 102 4.70 -12.43 17.82
N GLU A 103 4.03 -12.90 18.88
CA GLU A 103 2.58 -13.12 18.87
C GLU A 103 1.80 -11.87 18.42
N LYS A 104 2.34 -10.69 18.73
CA LYS A 104 1.88 -9.40 18.21
C LYS A 104 3.00 -8.79 17.38
N PRO A 105 2.98 -8.96 16.05
CA PRO A 105 4.05 -8.44 15.20
C PRO A 105 4.11 -6.91 15.24
N GLU A 106 5.31 -6.37 15.37
CA GLU A 106 5.56 -4.92 15.42
C GLU A 106 6.72 -4.57 14.49
N ILE A 107 6.67 -3.38 13.91
CA ILE A 107 7.75 -2.82 13.09
C ILE A 107 8.10 -1.42 13.57
N PHE A 108 9.39 -1.09 13.50
CA PHE A 108 9.89 0.26 13.78
C PHE A 108 10.73 0.71 12.59
N VAL A 109 10.40 1.87 12.02
CA VAL A 109 11.05 2.43 10.83
C VAL A 109 11.26 3.93 11.05
N ILE A 110 12.44 4.41 10.69
CA ILE A 110 12.76 5.84 10.64
C ILE A 110 12.74 6.27 9.18
N SER A 111 11.97 7.31 8.88
CA SER A 111 11.90 7.95 7.56
C SER A 111 12.53 9.33 7.60
N ASP A 112 13.12 9.75 6.49
CA ASP A 112 13.57 11.13 6.27
C ASP A 112 12.40 11.98 5.77
N ILE A 113 12.23 13.16 6.36
CA ILE A 113 11.11 14.10 6.11
C ILE A 113 11.63 15.50 5.78
#